data_AF-A0A158QBF2-F1
#
_entry.id   AF-A0A158QBF2-F1
#
_cell.length_a   1.000
_cell.length_b   1.000
_cell.length_c   1.000
_cell.angle_alpha   90.00
_cell.angle_beta   90.00
_cell.angle_gamma   90.00
#
_symmetry.space_group_name_H-M   'P 1'
#
loop_
_entity.id
_entity.type
_entity.pdbx_description
1 polymer ?
#
loop_
_entity_poly.entity_id
_entity_poly.type
_entity_poly.pdbx_seq_one_letter_code
_entity_poly.pdbx_strand_id
1 'polypeptide(L)'
;MCCSFLGQIIFGAIMAVALGLTLASMFTPGWRDFQEMIAQNKTTPDAAGLFPFLCRTPSSNSSSLFASEITDEDYCKQWWDNLQGYEKVVIVAMCAAGLLEVAALAWTLFSIFACCCKNLLIHPLPAFASLITFFLALAIGLYGTKHKESIGGIPDSVKSVNEASEVGYSFYMACGALAAAIFDIIVGASSVALAKRCL
;
A
#
# COMPACT_ATOMS: atom_id res chain seq x y z
N MET A 1 -20.27 -10.97 26.42
CA MET A 1 -19.46 -11.88 25.56
C MET A 1 -19.59 -11.59 24.05
N CYS A 2 -20.79 -11.36 23.49
CA CYS A 2 -20.96 -11.19 22.03
C CYS A 2 -20.36 -9.90 21.44
N CYS A 3 -20.39 -8.77 22.15
CA CYS A 3 -19.93 -7.47 21.59
C CYS A 3 -18.43 -7.43 21.30
N SER A 4 -17.61 -8.08 22.13
CA SER A 4 -16.16 -8.18 21.91
C SER A 4 -15.80 -9.11 20.75
N PHE A 5 -16.62 -10.15 20.51
CA PHE A 5 -16.42 -11.06 19.38
C PHE A 5 -16.78 -10.39 18.04
N LEU A 6 -17.90 -9.66 18.02
CA LEU A 6 -18.32 -8.89 16.86
C LEU A 6 -17.27 -7.81 16.49
N GLY A 7 -16.70 -7.12 17.49
CA GLY A 7 -15.63 -6.16 17.27
C GLY A 7 -14.35 -6.76 16.66
N GLN A 8 -13.98 -7.97 17.08
CA GLN A 8 -12.83 -8.70 16.50
C GLN A 8 -13.08 -9.14 15.05
N ILE A 9 -14.30 -9.56 14.72
CA ILE A 9 -14.66 -9.92 13.33
C ILE A 9 -14.62 -8.68 12.44
N ILE A 10 -15.20 -7.56 12.90
CA ILE A 10 -15.20 -6.32 12.13
C ILE A 10 -13.77 -5.81 11.92
N PHE A 11 -12.95 -5.80 12.97
CA PHE A 11 -11.53 -5.45 12.88
C PHE A 11 -10.79 -6.35 11.89
N GLY A 12 -10.97 -7.67 11.99
CA GLY A 12 -10.33 -8.61 11.07
C GLY A 12 -10.76 -8.41 9.61
N ALA A 13 -12.04 -8.09 9.37
CA ALA A 13 -12.56 -7.84 8.04
C ALA A 13 -11.99 -6.55 7.42
N ILE A 14 -11.97 -5.45 8.17
CA ILE A 14 -11.40 -4.18 7.70
C ILE A 14 -9.89 -4.32 7.48
N MET A 15 -9.17 -4.99 8.40
CA MET A 15 -7.74 -5.23 8.27
C MET A 15 -7.41 -6.11 7.06
N ALA A 16 -8.27 -7.07 6.71
CA ALA A 16 -8.12 -7.87 5.49
C ALA A 16 -8.33 -7.03 4.22
N VAL A 17 -9.26 -6.07 4.24
CA VAL A 17 -9.42 -5.09 3.15
C VAL A 17 -8.19 -4.18 3.06
N ALA A 18 -7.67 -3.69 4.20
CA ALA A 18 -6.45 -2.88 4.24
C ALA A 18 -5.27 -3.64 3.63
N LEU A 19 -5.04 -4.90 4.03
CA LEU A 19 -4.01 -5.76 3.44
C LEU A 19 -4.22 -5.95 1.93
N GLY A 20 -5.46 -6.21 1.50
CA GLY A 20 -5.78 -6.34 0.08
C GLY A 20 -5.43 -5.08 -0.71
N LEU A 21 -5.73 -3.90 -0.18
CA LEU A 21 -5.42 -2.61 -0.78
C LEU A 21 -3.91 -2.31 -0.74
N THR A 22 -3.22 -2.62 0.36
CA THR A 22 -1.77 -2.49 0.50
C THR A 22 -1.08 -3.37 -0.54
N LEU A 23 -1.41 -4.66 -0.61
CA LEU A 23 -0.87 -5.57 -1.62
C LEU A 23 -1.22 -5.12 -3.04
N ALA A 24 -2.48 -4.74 -3.30
CA ALA A 24 -2.87 -4.23 -4.61
C ALA A 24 -2.03 -3.01 -5.01
N SER A 25 -1.80 -2.07 -4.08
CA SER A 25 -0.93 -0.92 -4.32
C SER A 25 0.53 -1.32 -4.55
N MET A 26 1.03 -2.38 -3.92
CA MET A 26 2.40 -2.86 -4.13
C MET A 26 2.57 -3.56 -5.49
N PHE A 27 1.61 -4.42 -5.85
CA PHE A 27 1.70 -5.29 -7.03
C PHE A 27 1.15 -4.65 -8.32
N THR A 28 0.49 -3.48 -8.24
CA THR A 28 -0.04 -2.80 -9.42
C THR A 28 0.99 -1.83 -10.02
N PRO A 29 1.28 -1.92 -11.32
CA PRO A 29 2.00 -0.87 -12.04
C PRO A 29 1.05 0.31 -12.21
N GLY A 30 1.39 1.46 -11.62
CA GLY A 30 0.50 2.62 -11.61
C GLY A 30 0.75 3.51 -10.41
N TRP A 31 2.01 3.68 -10.01
CA TRP A 31 2.40 4.75 -9.10
C TRP A 31 2.77 6.00 -9.90
N ARG A 32 3.38 5.81 -11.07
CA ARG A 32 3.80 6.87 -11.99
C ARG A 32 3.26 6.55 -13.39
N ASP A 33 2.51 7.50 -13.94
CA ASP A 33 2.06 7.48 -15.33
C ASP A 33 3.07 8.27 -16.18
N PHE A 34 3.58 7.68 -17.26
CA PHE A 34 4.60 8.33 -18.12
C PHE A 34 3.96 9.00 -19.35
N GLN A 35 2.75 9.52 -19.18
CA GLN A 35 1.90 10.00 -20.28
C GLN A 35 2.53 11.14 -21.12
N GLU A 36 3.57 11.85 -20.63
CA GLU A 36 4.20 12.98 -21.34
C GLU A 36 5.62 12.75 -21.91
N MET A 37 6.02 11.50 -22.21
CA MET A 37 7.24 11.27 -23.02
C MET A 37 6.94 10.96 -24.50
N ILE A 38 5.68 11.11 -24.94
CA ILE A 38 5.26 11.00 -26.36
C ILE A 38 5.64 12.26 -27.17
N ALA A 39 6.88 12.74 -27.00
CA ALA A 39 7.54 13.64 -27.94
C ALA A 39 8.84 13.06 -28.49
N GLN A 40 9.32 11.92 -28.00
CA GLN A 40 10.49 11.24 -28.58
C GLN A 40 10.31 9.72 -28.63
N ASN A 41 9.76 9.26 -29.76
CA ASN A 41 9.96 7.97 -30.44
C ASN A 41 10.79 6.87 -29.71
N LYS A 42 10.37 6.46 -28.50
CA LYS A 42 10.85 5.31 -27.76
C LYS A 42 9.66 4.69 -27.03
N THR A 43 9.44 3.41 -27.29
CA THR A 43 8.46 2.54 -26.60
C THR A 43 8.83 2.41 -25.12
N THR A 44 8.42 3.36 -24.29
CA THR A 44 8.42 3.26 -22.83
C THR A 44 7.08 2.71 -22.35
N PRO A 45 7.06 1.81 -21.35
CA PRO A 45 5.81 1.27 -20.82
C PRO A 45 4.96 2.36 -20.17
N ASP A 46 3.65 2.31 -20.42
CA ASP A 46 2.68 3.35 -20.05
C ASP A 46 2.54 3.57 -18.52
N ALA A 47 2.96 2.62 -17.69
CA ALA A 47 2.91 2.75 -16.23
C ALA A 47 4.12 2.09 -15.53
N ALA A 48 4.74 2.79 -14.57
CA ALA A 48 5.71 2.20 -13.66
C ALA A 48 5.11 1.83 -12.29
N GLY A 49 5.47 0.64 -11.83
CA GLY A 49 5.27 0.22 -10.44
C GLY A 49 6.36 0.76 -9.53
N LEU A 50 6.09 0.78 -8.22
CA LEU A 50 7.05 1.18 -7.21
C LEU A 50 8.11 0.10 -6.94
N PHE A 51 7.79 -1.17 -7.21
CA PHE A 51 8.59 -2.31 -6.78
C PHE A 51 9.47 -2.91 -7.89
N PRO A 52 10.65 -3.47 -7.54
CA PRO A 52 11.60 -4.01 -8.50
C PRO A 52 11.09 -5.24 -9.24
N PHE A 53 10.15 -5.99 -8.67
CA PHE A 53 9.52 -7.14 -9.34
C PHE A 53 8.61 -6.73 -10.51
N LEU A 54 8.23 -5.46 -10.63
CA LEU A 54 7.48 -4.91 -11.76
C LEU A 54 8.39 -4.22 -12.79
N CYS A 55 9.71 -4.40 -12.69
CA CYS A 55 10.63 -3.89 -13.70
C CYS A 55 10.32 -4.59 -15.04
N ARG A 56 9.60 -3.89 -15.93
CA ARG A 56 9.28 -4.39 -17.27
C ARG A 56 10.40 -3.98 -18.22
N THR A 57 11.12 -4.96 -18.74
CA THR A 57 12.08 -4.74 -19.82
C THR A 57 11.31 -4.27 -21.08
N PRO A 58 11.82 -3.28 -21.84
CA PRO A 58 11.16 -2.82 -23.05
C PRO A 58 11.16 -3.93 -24.11
N SER A 59 9.97 -4.30 -24.58
CA SER A 59 9.74 -5.28 -25.65
C SER A 59 10.15 -4.71 -27.01
N SER A 60 11.24 -5.19 -27.62
CA SER A 60 11.58 -4.90 -29.01
C SER A 60 10.73 -5.75 -29.96
N ASN A 61 9.70 -5.17 -30.57
CA ASN A 61 9.10 -5.76 -31.78
C ASN A 61 10.04 -5.53 -32.97
N SER A 62 11.09 -6.34 -33.06
CA SER A 62 11.79 -6.69 -34.29
C SER A 62 12.79 -7.80 -33.99
N SER A 63 12.69 -8.88 -34.75
CA SER A 63 13.57 -10.03 -34.68
C SER A 63 15.00 -9.63 -35.04
N SER A 64 15.81 -9.20 -34.07
CA SER A 64 17.25 -9.46 -33.93
C SER A 64 17.92 -8.49 -32.93
N LEU A 65 18.96 -9.00 -32.27
CA LEU A 65 20.17 -8.23 -31.95
C LEU A 65 20.12 -7.17 -30.83
N PHE A 66 19.45 -7.47 -29.72
CA PHE A 66 20.07 -7.23 -28.39
C PHE A 66 20.05 -8.52 -27.58
N ALA A 67 20.61 -9.57 -28.18
CA ALA A 67 21.32 -10.55 -27.40
C ALA A 67 22.56 -9.86 -26.82
N SER A 68 22.55 -9.63 -25.52
CA SER A 68 23.75 -9.73 -24.69
C SER A 68 23.27 -9.85 -23.26
N GLU A 69 23.20 -11.09 -22.78
CA GLU A 69 24.07 -11.55 -21.68
C GLU A 69 24.31 -10.57 -20.53
N ILE A 70 23.29 -9.80 -20.19
CA ILE A 70 23.14 -9.06 -18.96
C ILE A 70 21.95 -9.75 -18.33
N THR A 71 22.18 -10.55 -17.29
CA THR A 71 21.13 -11.27 -16.58
C THR A 71 19.99 -10.29 -16.27
N ASP A 72 18.73 -10.70 -16.37
CA ASP A 72 17.56 -9.86 -16.00
C ASP A 72 17.73 -9.22 -14.60
N GLU A 73 18.54 -9.87 -13.74
CA GLU A 73 19.04 -9.36 -12.46
C GLU A 73 19.79 -8.03 -12.54
N ASP A 74 20.67 -7.82 -13.52
CA ASP A 74 21.55 -6.64 -13.60
C ASP A 74 20.80 -5.38 -14.03
N TYR A 75 19.81 -5.50 -14.92
CA TYR A 75 18.96 -4.38 -15.32
C TYR A 75 18.09 -3.90 -14.14
N CYS A 76 17.45 -4.83 -13.43
CA CYS A 76 16.64 -4.53 -12.25
C CYS A 76 17.48 -3.94 -11.12
N LYS A 77 18.72 -4.45 -10.95
CA LYS A 77 19.67 -3.95 -9.96
C LYS A 77 20.13 -2.54 -10.29
N GLN A 78 20.45 -2.25 -11.55
CA GLN A 78 20.82 -0.90 -11.98
C GLN A 78 19.64 0.08 -11.87
N TRP A 79 18.42 -0.35 -12.17
CA TRP A 79 17.22 0.45 -11.95
C TRP A 79 17.01 0.75 -10.46
N TRP A 80 17.14 -0.26 -9.60
CA TRP A 80 17.05 -0.10 -8.15
C TRP A 80 18.13 0.83 -7.59
N ASP A 81 19.35 0.73 -8.07
CA ASP A 81 20.46 1.57 -7.60
C ASP A 81 20.27 3.03 -8.01
N ASN A 82 19.67 3.30 -9.16
CA ASN A 82 19.32 4.65 -9.63
C ASN A 82 18.03 5.22 -9.01
N LEU A 83 17.26 4.41 -8.27
CA LEU A 83 16.01 4.84 -7.64
C LEU A 83 16.27 5.89 -6.55
N GLN A 84 15.43 6.92 -6.46
CA GLN A 84 15.63 8.00 -5.50
C GLN A 84 15.52 7.46 -4.07
N GLY A 85 16.37 7.96 -3.16
CA GLY A 85 16.48 7.41 -1.81
C GLY A 85 15.16 7.38 -1.03
N TYR A 86 14.25 8.32 -1.28
CA TYR A 86 12.94 8.32 -0.63
C TYR A 86 12.00 7.24 -1.18
N GLU A 87 12.08 6.88 -2.46
CA GLU A 87 11.27 5.80 -3.04
C GLU A 87 11.64 4.46 -2.39
N LYS A 88 12.94 4.23 -2.14
CA LYS A 88 13.42 3.07 -1.37
C LYS A 88 12.83 3.03 0.05
N VAL A 89 12.76 4.18 0.72
CA VAL A 89 12.16 4.29 2.05
C VAL A 89 10.65 3.98 2.02
N VAL A 90 9.93 4.49 1.02
CA VAL A 90 8.49 4.21 0.83
C VAL A 90 8.27 2.71 0.64
N ILE A 91 9.07 2.07 -0.21
CA ILE A 91 9.00 0.61 -0.48
C ILE A 91 9.20 -0.20 0.80
N VAL A 92 10.25 0.12 1.58
CA VAL A 92 10.53 -0.57 2.85
C VAL A 92 9.40 -0.34 3.85
N ALA A 93 8.87 0.88 3.95
CA ALA A 93 7.76 1.20 4.85
C ALA A 93 6.47 0.45 4.48
N MET A 94 6.15 0.34 3.19
CA MET A 94 4.99 -0.43 2.70
C MET A 94 5.14 -1.93 2.95
N CYS A 95 6.32 -2.50 2.73
CA CYS A 95 6.61 -3.89 3.09
C CYS A 95 6.45 -4.13 4.60
N ALA A 96 6.96 -3.22 5.44
CA ALA A 96 6.82 -3.31 6.88
C ALA A 96 5.35 -3.26 7.31
N ALA A 97 4.55 -2.36 6.71
CA ALA A 97 3.11 -2.29 6.93
C ALA A 97 2.42 -3.62 6.54
N GLY A 98 2.70 -4.16 5.35
CA GLY A 98 2.12 -5.43 4.90
C GLY A 98 2.43 -6.61 5.81
N LEU A 99 3.66 -6.71 6.32
CA LEU A 99 4.03 -7.76 7.29
C LEU A 99 3.28 -7.60 8.62
N LEU A 100 3.09 -6.37 9.09
CA LEU A 100 2.33 -6.08 10.30
C LEU A 100 0.83 -6.36 10.12
N GLU A 101 0.26 -6.08 8.95
CA GLU A 101 -1.13 -6.43 8.60
C GLU A 101 -1.35 -7.94 8.65
N VAL A 102 -0.44 -8.74 8.06
CA VAL A 102 -0.48 -10.21 8.14
C VAL A 102 -0.36 -10.69 9.58
N ALA A 103 0.57 -10.14 10.36
CA ALA A 103 0.73 -10.48 11.77
C ALA A 103 -0.53 -10.11 12.57
N ALA A 104 -1.16 -8.97 12.30
CA ALA A 104 -2.39 -8.53 12.96
C ALA A 104 -3.58 -9.45 12.62
N LEU A 105 -3.71 -9.90 11.38
CA LEU A 105 -4.73 -10.87 10.97
C LEU A 105 -4.50 -12.24 11.61
N ALA A 106 -3.26 -12.74 11.60
CA ALA A 106 -2.91 -13.99 12.28
C ALA A 106 -3.20 -13.91 13.78
N TRP A 107 -2.89 -12.77 14.40
CA TRP A 107 -3.20 -12.51 15.81
C TRP A 107 -4.71 -12.44 16.07
N THR A 108 -5.47 -11.82 15.17
CA THR A 108 -6.94 -11.75 15.24
C THR A 108 -7.56 -13.14 15.16
N LEU A 109 -7.07 -13.97 14.23
CA LEU A 109 -7.51 -15.35 14.06
C LEU A 109 -7.17 -16.20 15.30
N PHE A 110 -5.95 -16.10 15.81
CA PHE A 110 -5.54 -16.78 17.04
C PHE A 110 -6.40 -16.36 18.25
N SER A 111 -6.70 -15.06 18.36
CA SER A 111 -7.53 -14.51 19.43
C SER A 111 -9.00 -14.98 19.37
N ILE A 112 -9.50 -15.30 18.17
CA ILE A 112 -10.84 -15.86 17.96
C ILE A 112 -10.90 -17.31 18.47
N PHE A 113 -9.85 -18.10 18.25
CA PHE A 113 -9.79 -19.50 18.69
C PHE A 113 -9.42 -19.66 20.18
N ALA A 114 -8.68 -18.72 20.77
CA ALA A 114 -8.29 -18.73 22.18
C ALA A 114 -9.45 -18.29 23.10
N CYS A 115 -10.44 -19.17 23.30
CA CYS A 115 -11.73 -18.86 23.94
C CYS A 115 -11.67 -18.49 25.45
N CYS A 116 -10.53 -18.62 26.15
CA CYS A 116 -10.47 -18.53 27.62
C CYS A 116 -9.59 -17.38 28.22
N CYS A 117 -8.82 -16.61 27.43
CA CYS A 117 -7.91 -15.57 27.95
C CYS A 117 -8.05 -14.20 27.24
N LYS A 118 -9.30 -13.77 27.00
CA LYS A 118 -9.62 -12.66 26.08
C LYS A 118 -9.07 -11.27 26.47
N ASN A 119 -8.90 -10.98 27.76
CA ASN A 119 -8.53 -9.63 28.22
C ASN A 119 -7.10 -9.20 27.86
N LEU A 120 -6.14 -10.14 27.83
CA LEU A 120 -4.75 -9.81 27.51
C LEU A 120 -4.52 -9.76 25.99
N LEU A 121 -5.28 -10.57 25.24
CA LEU A 121 -5.14 -10.75 23.80
C LEU A 121 -5.73 -9.63 22.95
N ILE A 122 -6.70 -8.85 23.47
CA ILE A 122 -7.36 -7.75 22.73
C ILE A 122 -6.53 -6.45 22.72
N HIS A 123 -5.73 -6.21 23.75
CA HIS A 123 -4.95 -4.98 23.88
C HIS A 123 -3.90 -4.73 22.76
N PRO A 124 -3.23 -5.75 22.18
CA PRO A 124 -2.25 -5.52 21.12
C PRO A 124 -2.86 -5.18 19.74
N LEU A 125 -4.13 -5.51 19.46
CA LEU A 125 -4.75 -5.25 18.14
C LEU A 125 -4.74 -3.76 17.73
N PRO A 126 -5.21 -2.80 18.57
CA PRO A 126 -5.15 -1.38 18.21
C PRO A 126 -3.70 -0.85 18.15
N ALA A 127 -2.77 -1.46 18.89
CA ALA A 127 -1.35 -1.10 18.79
C ALA A 127 -0.78 -1.49 17.42
N PHE A 128 -1.09 -2.69 16.91
CA PHE A 128 -0.72 -3.08 15.54
C PHE A 128 -1.33 -2.15 14.50
N ALA A 129 -2.63 -1.84 14.59
CA ALA A 129 -3.29 -0.92 13.67
C ALA A 129 -2.66 0.49 13.69
N SER A 130 -2.27 0.98 14.87
CA SER A 130 -1.58 2.28 14.99
C SER A 130 -0.21 2.29 14.32
N LEU A 131 0.55 1.19 14.45
CA LEU A 131 1.87 1.06 13.86
C LEU A 131 1.78 0.92 12.33
N ILE A 132 0.82 0.14 11.82
CA ILE A 132 0.51 0.03 10.38
C ILE A 132 0.16 1.40 9.82
N THR A 133 -0.75 2.13 10.48
CA THR A 133 -1.15 3.49 10.08
C THR A 133 0.04 4.44 10.02
N PHE A 134 0.96 4.37 10.99
CA PHE A 134 2.17 5.19 10.98
C PHE A 134 3.07 4.90 9.77
N PHE A 135 3.33 3.62 9.46
CA PHE A 135 4.14 3.26 8.30
C PHE A 135 3.49 3.62 6.96
N LEU A 136 2.18 3.39 6.82
CA LEU A 136 1.42 3.78 5.62
C LEU A 136 1.39 5.30 5.46
N ALA A 137 1.16 6.05 6.55
CA ALA A 137 1.16 7.51 6.52
C ALA A 137 2.53 8.09 6.16
N LEU A 138 3.62 7.48 6.65
CA LEU A 138 4.98 7.85 6.29
C LEU A 138 5.24 7.59 4.80
N ALA A 139 4.85 6.41 4.29
CA ALA A 139 4.98 6.05 2.89
C ALA A 139 4.23 7.03 1.97
N ILE A 140 2.94 7.25 2.24
CA ILE A 140 2.06 8.13 1.45
C ILE A 140 2.49 9.58 1.58
N GLY A 141 2.87 10.03 2.77
CA GLY A 141 3.30 11.40 3.04
C GLY A 141 4.61 11.76 2.33
N LEU A 142 5.61 10.87 2.37
CA LEU A 142 6.87 11.07 1.65
C LEU A 142 6.65 11.08 0.13
N TYR A 143 5.84 10.16 -0.38
CA TYR A 143 5.50 10.13 -1.80
C TYR A 143 4.74 11.38 -2.23
N GLY A 144 3.65 11.71 -1.52
CA GLY A 144 2.80 12.85 -1.83
C GLY A 144 3.51 14.19 -1.72
N THR A 145 4.39 14.38 -0.72
CA THR A 145 5.13 15.65 -0.54
C THR A 145 6.12 15.95 -1.66
N LYS A 146 6.70 14.91 -2.28
CA LYS A 146 7.65 15.04 -3.39
C LYS A 146 6.98 15.20 -4.75
N HIS A 147 5.72 14.76 -4.88
CA HIS A 147 4.91 14.92 -6.09
C HIS A 147 3.83 16.01 -5.98
N LYS A 148 3.94 16.92 -5.00
CA LYS A 148 2.96 18.01 -4.77
C LYS A 148 2.66 18.87 -5.99
N GLU A 149 3.65 19.10 -6.84
CA GLU A 149 3.48 19.94 -8.04
C GLU A 149 2.60 19.28 -9.11
N SER A 150 2.50 17.94 -9.15
CA SER A 150 1.54 17.21 -10.00
C SER A 150 0.18 17.00 -9.35
N ILE A 151 0.07 17.14 -8.02
CA ILE A 151 -1.18 16.91 -7.26
C ILE A 151 -1.95 18.23 -7.00
N GLY A 152 -1.32 19.38 -7.26
CA GLY A 152 -1.80 20.72 -6.87
C GLY A 152 -2.46 21.59 -7.96
N GLY A 153 -3.12 21.00 -8.96
CA GLY A 153 -3.85 21.75 -9.99
C GLY A 153 -5.36 21.48 -9.96
N ILE A 154 -6.11 22.12 -9.06
CA ILE A 154 -7.58 22.12 -9.11
C ILE A 154 -8.05 23.49 -9.63
N PRO A 155 -8.63 23.61 -10.84
CA PRO A 155 -9.68 24.57 -11.11
C PRO A 155 -11.03 23.96 -10.68
N ASP A 156 -11.80 24.73 -9.90
CA ASP A 156 -13.07 24.36 -9.25
C ASP A 156 -14.25 24.08 -10.21
N SER A 157 -14.11 23.20 -11.19
CA SER A 157 -15.21 22.83 -12.08
C SER A 157 -14.99 21.43 -12.66
N VAL A 158 -16.02 20.58 -12.68
CA VAL A 158 -16.07 19.29 -13.43
C VAL A 158 -15.40 18.13 -12.65
N LYS A 159 -16.06 17.45 -11.72
CA LYS A 159 -17.04 16.37 -11.97
C LYS A 159 -16.83 15.67 -13.31
N SER A 160 -16.25 14.46 -13.25
CA SER A 160 -16.12 13.42 -14.28
C SER A 160 -14.91 13.47 -15.22
N VAL A 161 -14.03 12.49 -15.01
CA VAL A 161 -13.41 11.62 -16.02
C VAL A 161 -12.46 12.28 -17.03
N ASN A 162 -11.23 11.77 -17.01
CA ASN A 162 -10.15 11.82 -18.00
C ASN A 162 -9.18 13.00 -17.97
N GLU A 163 -7.92 12.60 -17.73
CA GLU A 163 -6.70 13.11 -18.34
C GLU A 163 -6.22 14.48 -17.85
N ALA A 164 -5.58 14.47 -16.69
CA ALA A 164 -4.59 15.48 -16.33
C ALA A 164 -3.54 14.85 -15.42
N SER A 165 -2.43 14.37 -16.00
CA SER A 165 -1.20 13.90 -15.33
C SER A 165 -1.44 13.33 -13.93
N GLU A 166 -2.21 12.23 -13.90
CA GLU A 166 -2.88 11.72 -12.71
C GLU A 166 -1.92 10.92 -11.83
N VAL A 167 -1.91 11.22 -10.53
CA VAL A 167 -1.36 10.32 -9.51
C VAL A 167 -1.92 8.92 -9.78
N GLY A 168 -1.04 7.96 -10.00
CA GLY A 168 -1.47 6.66 -10.50
C GLY A 168 -2.39 5.95 -9.49
N TYR A 169 -3.31 5.13 -10.02
CA TYR A 169 -4.33 4.38 -9.27
C TYR A 169 -3.81 3.66 -8.01
N SER A 170 -2.55 3.21 -8.03
CA SER A 170 -1.92 2.51 -6.90
C SER A 170 -1.73 3.42 -5.67
N PHE A 171 -1.51 4.72 -5.87
CA PHE A 171 -1.43 5.70 -4.79
C PHE A 171 -2.79 5.86 -4.08
N TYR A 172 -3.90 5.87 -4.84
CA TYR A 172 -5.25 5.91 -4.27
C TYR A 172 -5.59 4.63 -3.50
N MET A 173 -5.15 3.46 -3.98
CA MET A 173 -5.28 2.21 -3.24
C MET A 173 -4.52 2.25 -1.90
N ALA A 174 -3.30 2.80 -1.89
CA ALA A 174 -2.55 3.01 -0.65
C ALA A 174 -3.26 3.99 0.30
N CYS A 175 -3.81 5.10 -0.22
CA CYS A 175 -4.65 6.01 0.57
C CYS A 175 -5.89 5.31 1.16
N GLY A 176 -6.52 4.42 0.38
CA GLY A 176 -7.63 3.59 0.83
C GLY A 176 -7.22 2.64 1.96
N ALA A 177 -6.05 2.01 1.85
CA ALA A 177 -5.49 1.15 2.90
C ALA A 177 -5.24 1.94 4.19
N LEU A 178 -4.67 3.16 4.08
CA LEU A 178 -4.47 4.05 5.23
C LEU A 178 -5.80 4.42 5.90
N ALA A 179 -6.83 4.77 5.11
CA ALA A 179 -8.14 5.08 5.65
C ALA A 179 -8.76 3.88 6.39
N ALA A 180 -8.67 2.68 5.81
CA ALA A 180 -9.12 1.44 6.44
C ALA A 180 -8.38 1.18 7.78
N ALA A 181 -7.05 1.34 7.80
CA ALA A 181 -6.24 1.19 9.00
C ALA A 181 -6.64 2.18 10.12
N ILE A 182 -6.99 3.43 9.77
CA ILE A 182 -7.50 4.43 10.73
C ILE A 182 -8.86 3.99 11.30
N PHE A 183 -9.77 3.48 10.47
CA PHE A 183 -11.04 2.92 10.96
C PHE A 183 -10.81 1.74 11.91
N ASP A 184 -9.83 0.90 11.63
CA ASP A 184 -9.45 -0.21 12.51
C ASP A 184 -8.92 0.23 13.87
N ILE A 185 -8.24 1.37 13.96
CA ILE A 185 -7.86 1.95 15.27
C ILE A 185 -9.12 2.27 16.08
N ILE A 186 -10.14 2.88 15.45
CA ILE A 186 -11.39 3.27 16.12
C ILE A 186 -12.16 2.02 16.56
N VAL A 187 -12.30 1.03 15.68
CA VAL A 187 -12.98 -0.25 15.97
C VAL A 187 -12.23 -1.02 17.06
N GLY A 188 -10.90 -1.08 16.99
CA GLY A 188 -10.05 -1.72 17.99
C GLY A 188 -10.15 -1.05 19.36
N ALA A 189 -10.06 0.28 19.41
CA ALA A 189 -10.20 1.05 20.65
C ALA A 189 -11.61 0.89 21.26
N SER A 190 -12.65 0.93 20.43
CA SER A 190 -14.03 0.69 20.86
C SER A 190 -14.22 -0.72 21.41
N SER A 191 -13.61 -1.72 20.75
CA SER A 191 -13.64 -3.12 21.18
C SER A 191 -12.93 -3.33 22.53
N VAL A 192 -11.80 -2.65 22.77
CA VAL A 192 -11.10 -2.63 24.07
C VAL A 192 -11.98 -1.98 25.14
N ALA A 193 -12.59 -0.83 24.85
CA ALA A 193 -13.43 -0.10 25.81
C ALA A 193 -14.68 -0.92 26.20
N LEU A 194 -15.32 -1.58 25.22
CA LEU A 194 -16.45 -2.49 25.44
C LEU A 194 -16.03 -3.73 26.23
N ALA A 195 -14.84 -4.30 25.95
CA ALA A 195 -14.31 -5.43 26.72
C ALA A 195 -14.11 -5.08 28.21
N LYS A 196 -13.69 -3.85 28.52
CA LYS A 196 -13.55 -3.36 29.91
C LYS A 196 -14.87 -3.13 30.64
N ARG A 197 -15.97 -2.82 29.92
CA ARG A 197 -17.29 -2.55 30.54
C ARG A 197 -18.23 -3.75 30.59
N CYS A 198 -18.00 -4.76 29.77
CA CYS A 198 -18.81 -5.99 29.72
C CYS A 198 -18.17 -7.16 30.51
N LEU A 199 -17.32 -6.85 31.47
CA LEU A 199 -16.64 -7.78 32.36
C LEU A 199 -16.92 -7.43 33.81
#